data_AF-R7GIU3-F1
#
_entry.id   AF-R7GIU3-F1
#
_cell.length_a   1.000
_cell.length_b   1.000
_cell.length_c   1.000
_cell.angle_alpha   90.00
_cell.angle_beta   90.00
_cell.angle_gamma   90.00
#
_symmetry.space_group_name_H-M   'P 1'
#
loop_
_entity.id
_entity.type
_entity.pdbx_description
1 polymer ?
#
loop_
_entity_poly.entity_id
_entity_poly.type
_entity_poly.pdbx_seq_one_letter_code
_entity_poly.pdbx_strand_id
1 'polypeptide(L)'
;MMNASDFKLLDRKVMLVLLNMKEKNSFFRALSSWVGFKTTQIPFRVAEREAGESKWSTKSLIKYAILNITSFSSAPMQIVTICGFIMLLISVIFGINSIVQYVNGTALGGFTTVILLQLFSSSIIMICLGIIGYYIAQIYDEIKGRPKFIVSEEC
;
A
#
# COMPACT_ATOMS: atom_id res chain seq x y z
N MET A 1 19.48 1.97 4.65
CA MET A 1 18.96 0.59 4.79
C MET A 1 20.14 -0.37 4.76
N MET A 2 20.57 -0.89 5.91
CA MET A 2 21.85 -1.62 6.06
C MET A 2 21.89 -3.01 5.39
N ASN A 3 20.78 -3.56 4.90
CA ASN A 3 20.69 -4.91 4.31
C ASN A 3 19.89 -4.94 2.99
N ALA A 4 19.95 -3.88 2.18
CA ALA A 4 19.15 -3.73 0.97
C ALA A 4 19.98 -3.68 -0.32
N SER A 5 20.92 -4.61 -0.49
CA SER A 5 21.69 -4.75 -1.73
C SER A 5 20.95 -5.64 -2.74
N ASP A 6 20.96 -5.23 -4.01
CA ASP A 6 20.52 -6.06 -5.13
C ASP A 6 21.57 -7.10 -5.55
N PHE A 7 22.80 -6.99 -5.01
CA PHE A 7 23.89 -7.92 -5.29
C PHE A 7 23.65 -9.24 -4.55
N LYS A 8 23.26 -10.29 -5.29
CA LYS A 8 22.92 -11.61 -4.74
C LYS A 8 23.43 -12.72 -5.66
N LEU A 9 23.95 -13.79 -5.08
CA LEU A 9 24.19 -15.05 -5.78
C LEU A 9 23.01 -15.98 -5.55
N LEU A 10 22.38 -16.46 -6.63
CA LEU A 10 21.20 -17.30 -6.59
C LEU A 10 21.49 -18.65 -7.25
N ASP A 11 21.15 -19.73 -6.54
CA ASP A 11 21.20 -21.09 -7.09
C ASP A 11 20.09 -21.28 -8.15
N ARG A 12 20.30 -22.17 -9.12
CA ARG A 12 19.39 -22.43 -10.25
C ARG A 12 17.98 -22.74 -9.79
N LYS A 13 17.84 -23.51 -8.70
CA LYS A 13 16.53 -23.85 -8.10
C LYS A 13 15.76 -22.60 -7.65
N VAL A 14 16.44 -21.61 -7.07
CA VAL A 14 15.83 -20.36 -6.60
C VAL A 14 15.38 -19.52 -7.78
N MET A 15 16.22 -19.43 -8.80
CA MET A 15 15.90 -18.74 -10.06
C MET A 15 14.67 -19.33 -10.74
N LEU A 16 14.54 -20.65 -10.83
CA LEU A 16 13.36 -21.30 -11.42
C LEU A 16 12.06 -20.96 -10.68
N VAL A 17 12.10 -20.86 -9.34
CA VAL A 17 10.92 -20.46 -8.56
C VAL A 17 10.58 -18.99 -8.82
N LEU A 18 11.57 -18.10 -8.83
CA LEU A 18 11.37 -16.67 -9.12
C LEU A 18 10.81 -16.43 -10.54
N LEU A 19 11.28 -17.19 -11.53
CA LEU A 19 10.81 -17.10 -12.92
C LEU A 19 9.36 -17.57 -13.08
N ASN A 20 8.90 -18.50 -12.24
CA ASN A 20 7.51 -18.96 -12.24
C ASN A 20 6.55 -18.02 -11.50
N MET A 21 7.04 -17.00 -10.80
CA MET A 21 6.19 -16.02 -10.13
C MET A 21 5.52 -15.11 -11.16
N LYS A 22 4.19 -15.09 -11.13
CA LYS A 22 3.36 -14.31 -12.07
C LYS A 22 3.18 -12.84 -11.67
N GLU A 23 3.68 -12.44 -10.51
CA GLU A 23 3.55 -11.07 -9.99
C GLU A 23 4.10 -10.04 -10.99
N LYS A 24 3.28 -9.07 -11.38
CA LYS A 24 3.69 -8.00 -12.30
C LYS A 24 4.54 -6.95 -11.64
N ASN A 25 4.17 -6.53 -10.44
CA ASN A 25 4.93 -5.58 -9.64
C ASN A 25 6.08 -6.29 -8.90
N SER A 26 7.07 -6.78 -9.66
CA SER A 26 8.18 -7.55 -9.12
C SER A 26 9.15 -6.67 -8.33
N PHE A 27 9.01 -6.64 -7.01
CA PHE A 27 10.03 -6.09 -6.13
C PHE A 27 11.08 -7.16 -5.81
N PHE A 28 12.13 -7.23 -6.64
CA PHE A 28 13.15 -8.28 -6.55
C PHE A 28 13.72 -8.48 -5.15
N ARG A 29 13.94 -7.39 -4.39
CA ARG A 29 14.50 -7.46 -3.03
C ARG A 29 13.60 -8.22 -2.06
N ALA A 30 12.29 -7.95 -2.08
CA ALA A 30 11.33 -8.65 -1.24
C ALA A 30 11.10 -10.08 -1.76
N LEU A 31 10.90 -10.24 -3.06
CA LEU A 31 10.64 -11.55 -3.67
C LEU A 31 11.76 -12.54 -3.37
N SER A 32 13.02 -12.14 -3.61
CA SER A 32 14.18 -12.98 -3.30
C SER A 32 14.33 -13.30 -1.82
N SER A 33 13.82 -12.46 -0.91
CA SER A 33 13.75 -12.76 0.52
C SER A 33 12.57 -13.66 0.90
N TRP A 34 11.46 -13.59 0.15
CA TRP A 34 10.23 -14.32 0.43
C TRP A 34 10.32 -15.80 0.07
N VAL A 35 11.13 -16.17 -0.94
CA VAL A 35 11.25 -17.56 -1.41
C VAL A 35 11.72 -18.57 -0.34
N GLY A 36 12.26 -18.10 0.79
CA GLY A 36 12.49 -18.93 1.99
C GLY A 36 13.61 -19.96 1.89
N PHE A 37 14.43 -19.94 0.83
CA PHE A 37 15.59 -20.82 0.69
C PHE A 37 16.71 -20.50 1.68
N LYS A 38 17.64 -21.45 1.87
CA LYS A 38 18.84 -21.26 2.69
C LYS A 38 19.60 -20.02 2.21
N THR A 39 19.75 -19.05 3.11
CA THR A 39 20.35 -17.76 2.82
C THR A 39 21.55 -17.54 3.74
N THR A 40 22.60 -16.92 3.21
CA THR A 40 23.74 -16.39 3.99
C THR A 40 23.99 -14.95 3.56
N GLN A 41 24.51 -14.13 4.47
CA GLN A 41 24.81 -12.72 4.21
C GLN A 41 26.31 -12.51 4.35
N ILE A 42 26.93 -11.90 3.34
CA ILE A 42 28.34 -11.53 3.37
C ILE A 42 28.39 -10.01 3.54
N PRO A 43 28.85 -9.49 4.69
CA PRO A 43 28.96 -8.06 4.88
C PRO A 43 30.06 -7.52 3.97
N PHE A 44 29.76 -6.42 3.29
CA PHE A 44 30.72 -5.69 2.48
C PHE A 44 30.52 -4.20 2.69
N ARG A 45 31.59 -3.41 2.52
CA ARG A 45 31.51 -1.96 2.54
C ARG A 45 31.13 -1.48 1.14
N VAL A 46 29.99 -0.80 1.03
CA VAL A 46 29.57 -0.15 -0.22
C VAL A 46 30.53 1.02 -0.45
N ALA A 47 31.29 0.98 -1.55
CA ALA A 47 32.13 2.10 -1.96
C ALA A 47 31.26 3.29 -2.39
N GLU A 48 31.74 4.51 -2.14
CA GLU A 48 31.10 5.71 -2.69
C GLU A 48 31.22 5.71 -4.21
N ARG A 49 30.22 6.28 -4.90
CA ARG A 49 30.25 6.36 -6.36
C ARG A 49 31.33 7.36 -6.77
N GLU A 50 32.30 6.89 -7.55
CA GLU A 50 33.37 7.71 -8.15
C GLU A 50 32.81 8.72 -9.17
N ALA A 51 31.70 8.42 -9.83
CA ALA A 51 31.08 9.28 -10.82
C ALA A 51 29.55 9.09 -10.93
N GLY A 52 28.85 10.19 -11.24
CA GLY A 52 27.41 10.23 -11.51
C GLY A 52 26.54 10.60 -10.31
N GLU A 53 25.43 11.30 -10.59
CA GLU A 53 24.44 11.63 -9.57
C GLU A 53 23.41 10.51 -9.39
N SER A 54 22.82 10.45 -8.19
CA SER A 54 21.71 9.54 -7.93
C SER A 54 20.52 9.89 -8.85
N LYS A 55 20.12 8.94 -9.71
CA LYS A 55 18.87 9.06 -10.50
C LYS A 55 17.59 9.03 -9.65
N TRP A 56 17.71 8.80 -8.34
CA TRP A 56 16.58 8.73 -7.43
C TRP A 56 16.30 10.10 -6.82
N SER A 57 15.12 10.65 -7.09
CA SER A 57 14.60 11.83 -6.40
C SER A 57 13.81 11.41 -5.15
N THR A 58 13.76 12.27 -4.13
CA THR A 58 12.98 12.00 -2.90
C THR A 58 11.52 11.63 -3.20
N LYS A 59 10.91 12.28 -4.20
CA LYS A 59 9.55 11.97 -4.68
C LYS A 59 9.44 10.58 -5.30
N SER A 60 10.46 10.14 -6.07
CA SER A 60 10.45 8.79 -6.66
C SER A 60 10.62 7.71 -5.59
N LEU A 61 11.43 7.96 -4.56
CA LEU A 61 11.55 7.06 -3.41
C LEU A 61 10.24 6.91 -2.62
N ILE A 62 9.52 8.01 -2.36
CA ILE A 62 8.23 7.94 -1.65
C ILE A 62 7.20 7.15 -2.47
N LYS A 63 7.10 7.44 -3.77
CA LYS A 63 6.21 6.68 -4.66
C LYS A 63 6.56 5.19 -4.67
N TYR A 64 7.85 4.87 -4.72
CA TYR A 64 8.36 3.51 -4.68
C TYR A 64 8.01 2.79 -3.37
N ALA A 65 8.17 3.47 -2.23
CA ALA A 65 7.82 2.93 -0.93
C ALA A 65 6.31 2.62 -0.81
N ILE A 66 5.45 3.56 -1.24
CA ILE A 66 3.99 3.37 -1.23
C ILE A 66 3.59 2.16 -2.09
N LEU A 67 4.16 2.05 -3.30
CA LEU A 67 3.86 0.96 -4.22
C LEU A 67 4.31 -0.40 -3.65
N ASN A 68 5.48 -0.46 -2.99
CA ASN A 68 5.93 -1.70 -2.37
C ASN A 68 5.14 -2.07 -1.11
N ILE A 69 4.79 -1.12 -0.25
CA ILE A 69 3.99 -1.40 0.95
C ILE A 69 2.62 -1.95 0.55
N THR A 70 2.00 -1.37 -0.47
CA THR A 70 0.67 -1.78 -0.93
C THR A 70 0.69 -3.12 -1.66
N SER A 71 1.73 -3.43 -2.45
CA SER A 71 1.84 -4.72 -3.14
C SER A 71 2.15 -5.88 -2.20
N PHE A 72 2.88 -5.65 -1.10
CA PHE A 72 3.29 -6.70 -0.16
C PHE A 72 2.49 -6.71 1.15
N SER A 73 1.56 -5.76 1.35
CA SER A 73 0.79 -5.67 2.59
C SER A 73 -0.64 -5.18 2.39
N SER A 74 -1.55 -5.80 3.14
CA SER A 74 -2.93 -5.35 3.32
C SER A 74 -3.08 -4.27 4.39
N ALA A 75 -1.98 -3.79 4.99
CA ALA A 75 -2.03 -2.83 6.10
C ALA A 75 -2.80 -1.53 5.76
N PRO A 76 -2.60 -0.88 4.60
CA PRO A 76 -3.42 0.28 4.20
C PRO A 76 -4.93 -0.01 4.15
N MET A 77 -5.30 -1.20 3.69
CA MET A 77 -6.71 -1.63 3.67
C MET A 77 -7.26 -1.85 5.08
N GLN A 78 -6.46 -2.40 6.00
CA GLN A 78 -6.85 -2.59 7.40
C GLN A 78 -7.05 -1.27 8.14
N ILE A 79 -6.24 -0.24 7.85
CA ILE A 79 -6.42 1.11 8.41
C ILE A 79 -7.80 1.66 8.05
N VAL A 80 -8.25 1.48 6.80
CA VAL A 80 -9.58 1.89 6.36
C VAL A 80 -10.68 1.20 7.17
N THR A 81 -10.54 -0.11 7.41
CA THR A 81 -11.51 -0.86 8.22
C THR A 81 -11.56 -0.35 9.67
N ILE A 82 -10.41 -0.08 10.28
CA ILE A 82 -10.33 0.47 11.65
C ILE A 82 -10.94 1.87 11.70
N CYS A 83 -10.62 2.74 10.75
CA CYS A 83 -11.22 4.09 10.66
C CYS A 83 -12.74 4.01 10.51
N GLY A 84 -13.24 3.09 9.68
CA GLY A 84 -14.68 2.84 9.53
C GLY A 84 -15.34 2.40 10.84
N PHE A 85 -14.70 1.51 11.59
CA PHE A 85 -15.20 1.07 12.90
C PHE A 85 -15.23 2.21 13.93
N ILE A 86 -14.19 3.04 13.97
CA ILE A 86 -14.14 4.23 14.84
C ILE A 86 -15.28 5.19 14.48
N MET A 87 -15.52 5.44 13.19
CA MET A 87 -16.62 6.31 12.77
C MET A 87 -17.99 5.74 13.11
N LEU A 88 -18.17 4.43 13.03
CA LEU A 88 -19.40 3.77 13.48
C LEU A 88 -19.63 4.02 14.97
N LEU A 89 -18.62 3.85 15.82
CA LEU A 89 -18.74 4.12 17.26
C LEU A 89 -19.10 5.58 17.54
N ILE A 90 -18.42 6.52 16.87
CA ILE A 90 -18.72 7.96 16.98
C ILE A 90 -20.17 8.23 16.56
N SER A 91 -20.61 7.68 15.43
CA SER A 91 -21.97 7.86 14.92
C SER A 91 -23.02 7.34 15.90
N VAL A 92 -22.79 6.18 16.54
CA VAL A 92 -23.70 5.64 17.56
C VAL A 92 -23.78 6.56 18.79
N ILE A 93 -22.65 7.08 19.28
CA ILE A 93 -22.63 7.98 20.45
C ILE A 93 -23.38 9.30 20.15
N PHE A 94 -23.13 9.89 18.99
CA PHE A 94 -23.84 11.11 18.56
C PHE A 94 -25.32 10.84 18.30
N GLY A 95 -25.67 9.68 17.74
CA GLY A 95 -27.04 9.25 17.52
C GLY A 95 -27.83 9.13 18.83
N ILE A 96 -27.26 8.46 19.84
CA ILE A 96 -27.87 8.34 21.17
C ILE A 96 -28.05 9.72 21.81
N ASN A 97 -27.01 10.57 21.78
CA ASN A 97 -27.10 11.94 22.31
C ASN A 97 -28.20 12.77 21.62
N SER A 98 -28.36 12.61 20.31
CA SER A 98 -29.39 13.31 19.55
C SER A 98 -30.80 12.85 19.93
N ILE A 99 -31.00 11.53 20.12
CA ILE A 99 -32.28 10.97 20.57
C ILE A 99 -32.64 11.47 21.98
N VAL A 100 -31.67 11.49 22.91
CA VAL A 100 -31.89 11.99 24.28
C VAL A 100 -32.27 13.47 24.28
N GLN A 101 -31.58 14.30 23.49
CA GLN A 101 -31.92 15.72 23.37
C GLN A 101 -33.29 15.96 22.72
N TYR A 102 -33.69 15.10 21.78
CA TYR A 102 -35.02 15.15 21.17
C TYR A 102 -36.13 14.86 22.19
N VAL A 103 -35.98 13.81 23.00
CA VAL A 103 -36.96 13.43 24.04
C VAL A 103 -37.06 14.49 25.14
N ASN A 104 -35.96 15.16 25.49
CA ASN A 104 -35.93 16.20 26.53
C ASN A 104 -36.45 17.57 26.06
N GLY A 105 -36.84 17.72 24.79
CA GLY A 105 -37.39 18.97 24.26
C GLY A 105 -36.38 20.12 24.14
N THR A 106 -35.10 19.88 24.39
CA THR A 106 -34.00 20.88 24.32
C THR A 106 -33.29 20.87 22.97
N ALA A 107 -33.90 20.35 21.92
CA ALA A 107 -33.28 20.19 20.62
C ALA A 107 -32.97 21.55 19.97
N LEU A 108 -31.72 22.02 20.10
CA LEU A 108 -31.22 23.18 19.36
C LEU A 108 -31.21 22.90 17.84
N GLY A 109 -31.32 23.95 17.03
CA GLY A 109 -31.20 23.88 15.57
C GLY A 109 -29.84 23.35 15.13
N GLY A 110 -29.77 22.04 14.83
CA GLY A 110 -28.54 21.30 14.54
C GLY A 110 -28.00 21.42 13.11
N PHE A 111 -28.40 22.44 12.34
CA PHE A 111 -28.06 22.53 10.91
C PHE A 111 -26.54 22.59 10.66
N THR A 112 -25.82 23.40 11.45
CA THR A 112 -24.36 23.54 11.33
C THR A 112 -23.63 22.25 11.72
N THR A 113 -24.03 21.61 12.82
CA THR A 113 -23.45 20.33 13.27
C THR A 113 -23.72 19.19 12.30
N VAL A 114 -24.92 19.13 11.71
CA VAL A 114 -25.29 18.09 10.74
C VAL A 114 -24.49 18.27 9.45
N ILE A 115 -24.35 19.50 8.93
CA ILE A 115 -23.57 19.75 7.71
C ILE A 115 -22.09 19.41 7.93
N LEU A 116 -21.51 19.80 9.07
CA LEU A 116 -20.11 19.49 9.37
C LEU A 116 -19.86 17.98 9.48
N LEU A 117 -20.74 17.25 10.18
CA LEU A 117 -20.66 15.78 10.27
C LEU A 117 -20.82 15.12 8.90
N GLN A 118 -21.74 15.63 8.08
CA GLN A 118 -22.01 15.10 6.74
C GLN A 118 -20.81 15.31 5.82
N LEU A 119 -20.24 16.51 5.78
CA LEU A 119 -19.05 16.82 4.98
C LEU A 119 -17.85 16.00 5.44
N PHE A 120 -17.64 15.89 6.74
CA PHE A 120 -16.55 15.11 7.31
C PHE A 120 -16.68 13.61 6.99
N SER A 121 -17.86 13.02 7.21
CA SER A 121 -18.15 11.62 6.87
C SER A 121 -17.96 11.37 5.36
N SER A 122 -18.50 12.25 4.51
CA SER A 122 -18.37 12.14 3.06
C SER A 122 -16.92 12.20 2.59
N SER A 123 -16.11 13.06 3.23
CA SER A 123 -14.68 13.20 2.92
C SER A 123 -13.91 11.93 3.26
N ILE A 124 -14.20 11.33 4.42
CA ILE A 124 -13.60 10.05 4.83
C ILE A 124 -14.00 8.93 3.88
N ILE A 125 -15.29 8.81 3.52
CA ILE A 125 -15.78 7.81 2.57
C ILE A 125 -15.05 7.93 1.23
N MET A 126 -14.85 9.14 0.72
CA MET A 126 -14.11 9.37 -0.53
C MET A 126 -12.64 8.92 -0.43
N ILE A 127 -11.98 9.16 0.71
CA ILE A 127 -10.62 8.67 0.96
C ILE A 127 -10.59 7.14 0.99
N CYS A 128 -11.53 6.51 1.70
CA CYS A 128 -11.65 5.05 1.78
C CYS A 128 -11.89 4.43 0.40
N LEU A 129 -12.76 5.02 -0.40
CA LEU A 129 -13.01 4.61 -1.79
C LEU A 129 -11.75 4.74 -2.66
N GLY A 130 -10.97 5.81 -2.48
CA GLY A 130 -9.69 5.98 -3.17
C GLY A 130 -8.70 4.84 -2.87
N ILE A 131 -8.59 4.43 -1.60
CA ILE A 131 -7.73 3.31 -1.18
C ILE A 131 -8.24 2.00 -1.79
N ILE A 132 -9.55 1.73 -1.72
CA ILE A 132 -10.15 0.53 -2.31
C ILE A 132 -9.90 0.50 -3.83
N GLY A 133 -10.14 1.61 -4.52
CA GLY A 133 -9.90 1.75 -5.96
C GLY A 133 -8.44 1.50 -6.34
N TYR A 134 -7.49 1.91 -5.52
CA TYR A 134 -6.07 1.62 -5.71
C TYR A 134 -5.78 0.11 -5.63
N TYR A 135 -6.33 -0.61 -4.65
CA TYR A 135 -6.20 -2.07 -4.57
C TYR A 135 -6.89 -2.79 -5.73
N ILE A 136 -8.08 -2.33 -6.14
CA ILE A 136 -8.76 -2.88 -7.32
C ILE A 136 -7.91 -2.69 -8.58
N ALA A 137 -7.25 -1.54 -8.75
CA ALA A 137 -6.35 -1.30 -9.87
C ALA A 137 -5.16 -2.27 -9.87
N GLN A 138 -4.57 -2.56 -8.72
CA GLN A 138 -3.50 -3.57 -8.61
C GLN A 138 -4.00 -4.97 -8.97
N ILE A 139 -5.16 -5.38 -8.44
CA ILE A 139 -5.78 -6.67 -8.79
C ILE A 139 -6.05 -6.75 -10.29
N TYR A 140 -6.56 -5.68 -10.88
CA TYR A 140 -6.81 -5.59 -12.32
C TYR A 140 -5.52 -5.75 -13.13
N ASP A 141 -4.41 -5.13 -12.70
CA ASP A 141 -3.12 -5.25 -13.37
C ASP A 141 -2.57 -6.68 -13.36
N GLU A 142 -2.73 -7.39 -12.24
CA GLU A 142 -2.35 -8.81 -12.10
C GLU A 142 -3.23 -9.72 -12.97
N ILE A 143 -4.55 -9.49 -13.03
CA ILE A 143 -5.49 -10.33 -13.81
C ILE A 143 -5.38 -10.11 -15.33
N LYS A 144 -4.96 -8.92 -15.79
CA LYS A 144 -4.86 -8.57 -17.23
C LYS A 144 -4.09 -9.58 -18.09
N GLY A 145 -3.22 -10.42 -17.52
CA GLY A 145 -2.49 -11.48 -18.25
C GLY A 145 -1.49 -11.00 -19.30
N ARG A 146 -1.35 -9.68 -19.52
CA ARG A 146 -0.36 -9.12 -20.47
C ARG A 146 1.08 -9.47 -20.05
N PRO A 147 1.94 -9.92 -20.98
CA PRO A 147 3.35 -10.20 -20.68
C PRO A 147 4.10 -8.94 -20.25
N LYS A 148 5.13 -9.10 -19.42
CA LYS A 148 5.92 -7.98 -18.85
C LYS A 148 6.70 -7.21 -19.91
N PHE A 149 7.21 -7.93 -20.90
CA PHE A 149 7.93 -7.39 -22.04
C PHE A 149 7.72 -8.32 -23.24
N ILE A 150 7.94 -7.79 -24.42
CA ILE A 150 7.99 -8.54 -25.67
C ILE A 150 9.40 -8.32 -26.22
N VAL A 151 10.13 -9.39 -26.49
CA VAL A 151 11.45 -9.32 -27.10
C VAL A 151 11.24 -9.07 -28.59
N SER A 152 11.82 -7.98 -29.12
CA SER A 152 11.68 -7.63 -30.54
C SER A 152 12.65 -8.42 -31.42
N GLU A 153 13.89 -8.57 -30.97
CA GLU A 153 14.95 -9.29 -31.67
C GLU A 153 15.86 -9.96 -30.63
N GLU A 154 16.27 -11.20 -30.90
CA GLU A 154 17.29 -11.91 -30.15
C GLU A 154 18.61 -11.77 -30.93
N CYS A 155 19.66 -11.27 -30.28
CA CYS A 155 21.00 -11.14 -30.84
C CYS A 155 21.82 -12.43 -30.72
#